data_AF-A0A369LGN9-F1
#
_entry.id   AF-A0A369LGN9-F1
#
_cell.length_a   1.000
_cell.length_b   1.000
_cell.length_c   1.000
_cell.angle_alpha   90.00
_cell.angle_beta   90.00
_cell.angle_gamma   90.00
#
_symmetry.space_group_name_H-M   'P 1'
#
loop_
_entity.id
_entity.type
_entity.pdbx_description
1 polymer ?
#
loop_
_entity_poly.entity_id
_entity_poly.type
_entity_poly.pdbx_seq_one_letter_code
_entity_poly.pdbx_strand_id
1 'polypeptide(L)'
;MQDKLARMDDVATYFNVTPETIRNWIRTRDLPATKFGRQWRFDWDAIKAWQDNPSATSRKKSTYKDYVSAASALDGNRDFRAEINRGGIRLINGDCLVSMEGIADGTVDLLLTDPPYNLGLFMQERATNLKRMRDNYFGAAGWDNLCADDWAESMNEFFGEAARVVRKGGALIVFMAVIKLETLIGLAQKHGFYYKTTGAWHKLNPMPRNMNLHFINSTESWVYFVNDAKTGTFNNDGKALHDFYETSVTPKSEKEYGKHPTQKPVELMDYFVRTLTNPGNIVLDPFMGSGSSGVSAKGMGRKFIGIELDEDYFDIAVQRMGVNK
;
A
#
# COMPACT_ATOMS: atom_id res chain seq x y z
N MET A 1 -13.43 40.11 -22.53
CA MET A 1 -13.85 39.71 -21.16
C MET A 1 -13.17 38.42 -20.70
N GLN A 2 -12.81 37.49 -21.60
CA GLN A 2 -12.22 36.19 -21.25
C GLN A 2 -10.73 36.22 -20.83
N ASP A 3 -9.96 37.23 -21.28
CA ASP A 3 -8.50 37.30 -21.07
C ASP A 3 -8.07 37.79 -19.68
N LYS A 4 -9.01 38.22 -18.83
CA LYS A 4 -8.71 38.68 -17.46
C LYS A 4 -8.90 37.60 -16.39
N LEU A 5 -9.40 36.42 -16.75
CA LEU A 5 -9.65 35.33 -15.81
C LEU A 5 -8.54 34.28 -15.89
N ALA A 6 -8.10 33.80 -14.73
CA ALA A 6 -7.06 32.79 -14.61
C ALA A 6 -7.51 31.46 -15.21
N ARG A 7 -6.54 30.71 -15.74
CA ARG A 7 -6.74 29.32 -16.17
C ARG A 7 -6.48 28.38 -15.00
N MET A 8 -6.90 27.13 -15.17
CA MET A 8 -6.72 26.07 -14.17
C MET A 8 -5.28 25.95 -13.71
N ASP A 9 -4.33 25.98 -14.65
CA ASP A 9 -2.91 25.79 -14.35
C ASP A 9 -2.33 26.98 -13.58
N ASP A 10 -2.84 28.19 -13.82
CA ASP A 10 -2.43 29.39 -13.08
C ASP A 10 -2.85 29.29 -11.60
N VAL A 11 -4.09 28.83 -11.35
CA VAL A 11 -4.62 28.62 -9.99
C VAL A 11 -3.95 27.45 -9.29
N ALA A 12 -3.70 26.36 -10.01
CA ALA A 12 -2.97 25.19 -9.51
C ALA A 12 -1.56 25.59 -9.06
N THR A 13 -0.86 26.40 -9.87
CA THR A 13 0.48 26.91 -9.55
C THR A 13 0.45 27.82 -8.32
N TYR A 14 -0.53 28.72 -8.22
CA TYR A 14 -0.66 29.65 -7.08
C TYR A 14 -0.82 28.93 -5.73
N PHE A 15 -1.59 27.84 -5.69
CA PHE A 15 -1.78 27.03 -4.48
C PHE A 15 -0.74 25.92 -4.31
N ASN A 16 0.19 25.76 -5.27
CA ASN A 16 1.14 24.66 -5.34
C ASN A 16 0.47 23.27 -5.25
N VAL A 17 -0.62 23.09 -6.01
CA VAL A 17 -1.38 21.83 -6.11
C VAL A 17 -1.62 21.44 -7.57
N THR A 18 -2.17 20.26 -7.83
CA THR A 18 -2.45 19.82 -9.21
C THR A 18 -3.75 20.44 -9.76
N PRO A 19 -3.90 20.57 -11.09
CA PRO A 19 -5.18 20.94 -11.72
C PRO A 19 -6.37 20.06 -11.31
N GLU A 20 -6.11 18.79 -10.99
CA GLU A 20 -7.14 17.85 -10.50
C GLU A 20 -7.61 18.22 -9.08
N THR A 21 -6.68 18.67 -8.23
CA THR A 21 -6.98 19.20 -6.89
C THR A 21 -7.93 20.40 -6.97
N ILE A 22 -7.65 21.33 -7.88
CA ILE A 22 -8.51 22.50 -8.11
C ILE A 22 -9.91 22.07 -8.60
N ARG A 23 -10.02 21.10 -9.53
CA ARG A 23 -11.32 20.55 -9.94
C ARG A 23 -12.08 19.91 -8.79
N ASN A 24 -11.37 19.26 -7.87
CA ASN A 24 -11.96 18.68 -6.67
C ASN A 24 -12.48 19.79 -5.74
N TRP A 25 -11.71 20.84 -5.51
CA TRP A 25 -12.16 21.96 -4.66
C TRP A 25 -13.38 22.69 -5.22
N ILE A 26 -13.50 22.84 -6.55
CA ILE A 26 -14.74 23.34 -7.20
C ILE A 26 -15.96 22.51 -6.78
N ARG A 27 -15.79 21.19 -6.62
CA ARG A 27 -16.89 20.25 -6.36
C ARG A 27 -17.19 20.02 -4.87
N THR A 28 -16.20 20.23 -4.02
CA THR A 28 -16.20 19.70 -2.64
C THR A 28 -15.96 20.75 -1.58
N ARG A 29 -15.45 21.92 -1.99
CA ARG A 29 -15.14 23.04 -1.12
C ARG A 29 -15.68 24.36 -1.68
N ASP A 30 -16.57 24.28 -2.68
CA ASP A 30 -17.20 25.43 -3.33
C ASP A 30 -16.20 26.49 -3.83
N LEU A 31 -15.05 26.08 -4.37
CA LEU A 31 -14.07 27.01 -4.95
C LEU A 31 -14.73 27.83 -6.10
N PRO A 32 -14.67 29.17 -6.08
CA PRO A 32 -15.30 30.02 -7.09
C PRO A 32 -14.71 29.78 -8.48
N ALA A 33 -15.51 29.20 -9.38
CA ALA A 33 -15.08 28.90 -10.74
C ALA A 33 -16.23 29.02 -11.73
N THR A 34 -15.93 29.59 -12.91
CA THR A 34 -16.90 29.75 -14.00
C THR A 34 -16.49 28.90 -15.19
N LYS A 35 -17.44 28.17 -15.77
CA LYS A 35 -17.18 27.29 -16.91
C LYS A 35 -17.46 28.01 -18.22
N PHE A 36 -16.45 28.12 -19.08
CA PHE A 36 -16.59 28.63 -20.44
C PHE A 36 -16.28 27.51 -21.44
N GLY A 37 -17.33 26.95 -22.05
CA GLY A 37 -17.20 25.78 -22.91
C GLY A 37 -16.66 24.56 -22.15
N ARG A 38 -15.49 24.05 -22.57
CA ARG A 38 -14.83 22.90 -21.94
C ARG A 38 -13.81 23.27 -20.86
N GLN A 39 -13.57 24.57 -20.64
CA GLN A 39 -12.50 25.03 -19.76
C GLN A 39 -13.06 25.81 -18.57
N TRP A 40 -12.42 25.64 -17.42
CA TRP A 40 -12.69 26.45 -16.23
C TRP A 40 -11.90 27.76 -16.29
N ARG A 41 -12.49 28.82 -15.73
CA ARG A 41 -11.89 30.13 -15.57
C ARG A 41 -12.17 30.63 -14.16
N PHE A 42 -11.22 31.35 -13.61
CA PHE A 42 -11.25 31.76 -12.21
C PHE A 42 -10.98 33.25 -12.07
N ASP A 43 -11.71 33.86 -11.16
CA ASP A 43 -11.50 35.25 -10.76
C ASP A 43 -10.57 35.26 -9.55
N TRP A 44 -9.46 36.00 -9.63
CA TRP A 44 -8.43 36.00 -8.58
C TRP A 44 -8.92 36.63 -7.28
N ASP A 45 -9.79 37.64 -7.35
CA ASP A 45 -10.30 38.30 -6.15
C ASP A 45 -11.26 37.37 -5.41
N ALA A 46 -12.09 36.62 -6.16
CA ALA A 46 -12.95 35.58 -5.59
C ALA A 46 -12.15 34.40 -4.99
N ILE A 47 -11.05 33.99 -5.65
CA ILE A 47 -10.18 32.93 -5.13
C ILE A 47 -9.53 33.33 -3.79
N LYS A 48 -8.99 34.55 -3.71
CA LYS A 48 -8.32 35.04 -2.50
C LYS A 48 -9.32 35.19 -1.35
N ALA A 49 -10.51 35.72 -1.63
CA ALA A 49 -11.58 35.81 -0.63
C ALA A 49 -12.03 34.43 -0.12
N TRP A 50 -12.07 33.40 -0.99
CA TRP A 50 -12.39 32.03 -0.61
C TRP A 50 -11.28 31.38 0.25
N GLN A 51 -10.00 31.67 -0.05
CA GLN A 51 -8.85 31.16 0.71
C GLN A 51 -8.89 31.60 2.18
N ASP A 52 -9.30 32.84 2.43
CA ASP A 52 -9.32 33.42 3.78
C ASP A 52 -10.49 32.92 4.64
N ASN A 53 -11.56 32.37 4.05
CA ASN A 53 -12.69 31.80 4.80
C ASN A 53 -13.40 30.64 4.07
N PRO A 54 -12.80 29.43 4.05
CA PRO A 54 -13.31 28.30 3.25
C PRO A 54 -14.59 27.64 3.79
N SER A 55 -15.17 28.14 4.89
CA SER A 55 -16.16 27.41 5.71
C SER A 55 -17.62 27.78 5.47
N ALA A 56 -17.90 28.71 4.56
CA ALA A 56 -19.24 29.26 4.38
C ALA A 56 -19.92 28.81 3.08
N THR A 57 -20.08 27.49 2.86
CA THR A 57 -21.28 26.87 2.24
C THR A 57 -21.13 25.34 2.08
N SER A 58 -22.23 24.63 2.36
CA SER A 58 -22.58 23.24 2.02
C SER A 58 -21.66 22.06 2.40
N ARG A 59 -22.06 21.36 3.47
CA ARG A 59 -21.58 20.01 3.84
C ARG A 59 -21.98 18.97 2.78
N LYS A 60 -21.08 18.62 1.87
CA LYS A 60 -21.04 17.28 1.24
C LYS A 60 -19.64 16.70 1.43
N LYS A 61 -19.50 15.76 2.38
CA LYS A 61 -18.27 14.97 2.59
C LYS A 61 -17.95 14.22 1.30
N SER A 62 -16.92 14.68 0.60
CA SER A 62 -16.33 13.99 -0.55
C SER A 62 -15.02 13.36 -0.12
N THR A 63 -14.96 12.03 -0.22
CA THR A 63 -13.82 11.16 0.06
C THR A 63 -12.88 11.12 -1.14
N TYR A 64 -12.01 12.13 -1.28
CA TYR A 64 -10.79 12.03 -2.08
C TYR A 64 -9.89 13.23 -1.81
N LYS A 65 -8.63 13.02 -1.40
CA LYS A 65 -7.63 14.07 -1.25
C LYS A 65 -6.27 13.63 -1.77
N ASP A 66 -5.78 14.46 -2.68
CA ASP A 66 -4.42 14.76 -3.13
C ASP A 66 -3.28 13.91 -2.55
N TYR A 67 -2.66 13.08 -3.41
CA TYR A 67 -1.47 12.30 -3.08
C TYR A 67 -0.27 13.25 -2.84
N VAL A 68 0.27 13.15 -1.64
CA VAL A 68 1.56 13.73 -1.21
C VAL A 68 2.66 12.94 -1.92
N SER A 69 3.65 13.62 -2.53
CA SER A 69 4.78 12.93 -3.16
C SER A 69 5.60 12.18 -2.11
N ALA A 70 6.27 11.08 -2.49
CA ALA A 70 7.16 10.33 -1.60
C ALA A 70 8.18 11.24 -0.87
N ALA A 71 8.65 12.30 -1.54
CA ALA A 71 9.53 13.31 -0.93
C ALA A 71 8.86 14.06 0.24
N SER A 72 7.60 14.47 0.11
CA SER A 72 6.85 15.11 1.22
C SER A 72 6.40 14.15 2.33
N ALA A 73 6.39 12.82 2.09
CA ALA A 73 6.26 11.83 3.16
C ALA A 73 7.57 11.68 3.96
N LEU A 74 8.71 11.92 3.31
CA LEU A 74 10.04 11.80 3.90
C LEU A 74 10.53 13.09 4.60
N ASP A 75 10.05 14.27 4.19
CA ASP A 75 10.69 15.56 4.47
C ASP A 75 9.99 16.46 5.51
N GLY A 76 9.32 15.91 6.54
CA GLY A 76 9.01 16.78 7.68
C GLY A 76 7.90 16.43 8.66
N ASN A 77 7.28 15.24 8.62
CA ASN A 77 6.45 14.83 9.75
C ASN A 77 6.35 13.30 9.90
N ARG A 78 7.40 12.69 10.49
CA ARG A 78 7.43 11.30 10.96
C ARG A 78 6.64 11.14 12.28
N ASP A 79 5.59 11.94 12.49
CA ASP A 79 4.82 11.92 13.72
C ASP A 79 3.93 10.68 13.73
N PHE A 80 4.30 9.71 14.58
CA PHE A 80 3.44 8.61 15.00
C PHE A 80 2.09 9.17 15.45
N ARG A 81 1.03 8.98 14.66
CA ARG A 81 -0.28 9.58 14.97
C ARG A 81 -1.05 8.76 16.00
N ALA A 82 -0.95 7.44 15.95
CA ALA A 82 -1.67 6.54 16.84
C ALA A 82 -1.03 5.15 16.93
N GLU A 83 -0.93 4.62 18.16
CA GLU A 83 -0.73 3.20 18.42
C GLU A 83 -1.98 2.64 19.11
N ILE A 84 -2.45 1.48 18.64
CA ILE A 84 -3.53 0.72 19.26
C ILE A 84 -2.97 -0.63 19.68
N ASN A 85 -3.09 -0.97 20.96
CA ASN A 85 -2.69 -2.28 21.47
C ASN A 85 -3.85 -2.92 22.25
N ARG A 86 -4.53 -3.89 21.64
CA ARG A 86 -5.70 -4.57 22.22
C ARG A 86 -5.73 -6.04 21.83
N GLY A 87 -5.90 -6.93 22.81
CA GLY A 87 -6.18 -8.35 22.56
C GLY A 87 -5.10 -9.09 21.75
N GLY A 88 -3.81 -8.70 21.90
CA GLY A 88 -2.72 -9.27 21.12
C GLY A 88 -2.57 -8.70 19.71
N ILE A 89 -3.31 -7.64 19.38
CA ILE A 89 -3.21 -6.88 18.13
C ILE A 89 -2.60 -5.52 18.44
N ARG A 90 -1.47 -5.21 17.80
CA ARG A 90 -0.77 -3.92 17.87
C ARG A 90 -0.79 -3.27 16.48
N LEU A 91 -1.44 -2.12 16.33
CA LEU A 91 -1.50 -1.37 15.08
C LEU A 91 -0.82 -0.02 15.26
N ILE A 92 0.05 0.35 14.33
CA ILE A 92 0.83 1.59 14.35
C ILE A 92 0.54 2.37 13.06
N ASN A 93 0.09 3.62 13.19
CA ASN A 93 0.03 4.54 12.05
C ASN A 93 1.35 5.32 11.96
N GLY A 94 2.19 4.98 10.99
CA GLY A 94 3.53 5.53 10.86
C GLY A 94 4.37 4.90 9.76
N ASP A 95 5.59 5.42 9.59
CA ASP A 95 6.60 4.87 8.68
C ASP A 95 7.08 3.49 9.16
N CYS A 96 7.29 2.56 8.24
CA CYS A 96 7.62 1.18 8.60
C CYS A 96 9.00 1.03 9.25
N LEU A 97 10.03 1.75 8.77
CA LEU A 97 11.38 1.65 9.31
C LEU A 97 11.41 2.21 10.73
N VAL A 98 10.84 3.40 10.92
CA VAL A 98 10.78 4.05 12.24
C VAL A 98 9.92 3.22 13.21
N SER A 99 8.79 2.67 12.74
CA SER A 99 7.89 1.89 13.61
C SER A 99 8.50 0.55 14.03
N MET A 100 9.33 -0.06 13.17
CA MET A 100 10.00 -1.32 13.48
C MET A 100 11.04 -1.16 14.59
N GLU A 101 11.68 0.00 14.77
CA GLU A 101 12.60 0.28 15.89
C GLU A 101 11.98 -0.03 17.26
N GLY A 102 10.66 0.20 17.39
CA GLY A 102 9.88 -0.10 18.60
C GLY A 102 9.44 -1.55 18.75
N ILE A 103 9.94 -2.47 17.91
CA ILE A 103 9.69 -3.92 17.99
C ILE A 103 10.95 -4.61 18.50
N ALA A 104 10.81 -5.48 19.50
CA ALA A 104 11.93 -6.19 20.08
C ALA A 104 12.56 -7.20 19.12
N ASP A 105 13.89 -7.31 19.16
CA ASP A 105 14.69 -8.21 18.35
C ASP A 105 14.25 -9.67 18.49
N GLY A 106 14.18 -10.37 17.35
CA GLY A 106 13.91 -11.80 17.30
C GLY A 106 12.60 -12.24 17.96
N THR A 107 11.56 -11.40 17.92
CA THR A 107 10.24 -11.71 18.50
C THR A 107 9.17 -12.06 17.46
N VAL A 108 9.37 -11.69 16.20
CA VAL A 108 8.41 -11.95 15.12
C VAL A 108 8.61 -13.36 14.54
N ASP A 109 7.53 -14.13 14.43
CA ASP A 109 7.55 -15.49 13.89
C ASP A 109 7.36 -15.55 12.37
N LEU A 110 6.52 -14.66 11.85
CA LEU A 110 6.25 -14.51 10.42
C LEU A 110 6.14 -13.01 10.09
N LEU A 111 6.95 -12.54 9.14
CA LEU A 111 6.72 -11.27 8.47
C LEU A 111 6.03 -11.58 7.13
N LEU A 112 4.79 -11.14 6.95
CA LEU A 112 3.95 -11.41 5.78
C LEU A 112 3.47 -10.09 5.21
N THR A 113 3.98 -9.69 4.04
CA THR A 113 3.81 -8.31 3.57
C THR A 113 3.82 -8.11 2.06
N ASP A 114 3.30 -6.96 1.62
CA ASP A 114 3.09 -6.53 0.23
C ASP A 114 3.61 -5.09 0.06
N PRO A 115 4.94 -4.86 0.02
CA PRO A 115 5.53 -3.53 -0.06
C PRO A 115 5.21 -2.86 -1.42
N PRO A 116 5.38 -1.54 -1.55
CA PRO A 116 5.24 -0.85 -2.83
C PRO A 116 6.23 -1.37 -3.88
N TYR A 117 5.73 -1.66 -5.09
CA TYR A 117 6.51 -2.33 -6.16
C TYR A 117 7.39 -1.38 -6.99
N ASN A 118 7.17 -0.09 -6.83
CA ASN A 118 7.84 1.01 -7.52
C ASN A 118 7.88 0.82 -9.05
N LEU A 119 6.69 0.58 -9.64
CA LEU A 119 6.47 0.36 -11.07
C LEU A 119 6.02 1.62 -11.81
N GLY A 120 5.75 2.73 -11.12
CA GLY A 120 5.23 3.96 -11.71
C GLY A 120 6.08 4.48 -12.86
N LEU A 121 7.40 4.60 -12.65
CA LEU A 121 8.34 5.07 -13.67
C LEU A 121 8.52 4.07 -14.82
N PHE A 122 8.66 2.77 -14.51
CA PHE A 122 8.79 1.71 -15.52
C PHE A 122 7.55 1.61 -16.44
N MET A 123 6.36 1.81 -15.88
CA MET A 123 5.11 1.82 -16.63
C MET A 123 4.93 3.10 -17.47
N GLN A 124 5.47 4.24 -17.02
CA GLN A 124 5.48 5.49 -17.79
C GLN A 124 6.41 5.40 -19.01
N GLU A 125 7.58 4.78 -18.90
CA GLU A 125 8.52 4.58 -20.01
C GLU A 125 7.99 3.62 -21.09
N ARG A 126 7.22 2.61 -20.68
CA ARG A 126 6.56 1.66 -21.61
C ARG A 126 5.35 2.24 -22.34
N ALA A 127 4.87 3.43 -21.97
CA ALA A 127 3.68 4.03 -22.58
C ALA A 127 3.99 4.68 -23.95
N THR A 128 4.23 3.84 -24.97
CA THR A 128 4.08 4.28 -26.35
C THR A 128 2.59 4.53 -26.65
N ASN A 129 2.22 5.80 -26.76
CA ASN A 129 1.01 6.32 -27.43
C ASN A 129 -0.38 5.87 -26.92
N LEU A 130 -0.77 6.23 -25.69
CA LEU A 130 -2.21 6.24 -25.32
C LEU A 130 -2.59 7.46 -24.47
N LYS A 131 -2.92 8.58 -25.15
CA LYS A 131 -3.60 9.79 -24.64
C LYS A 131 -5.01 9.54 -24.05
N ARG A 132 -5.31 8.33 -23.60
CA ARG A 132 -6.68 7.91 -23.26
C ARG A 132 -6.71 6.77 -22.22
N MET A 133 -6.09 6.95 -21.06
CA MET A 133 -6.39 6.10 -19.91
C MET A 133 -6.88 6.94 -18.72
N ARG A 134 -8.07 6.55 -18.24
CA ARG A 134 -8.79 7.11 -17.08
C ARG A 134 -7.97 6.98 -15.78
N ASP A 135 -8.30 7.87 -14.86
CA ASP A 135 -7.73 8.16 -13.52
C ASP A 135 -7.62 6.98 -12.50
N ASN A 136 -7.86 5.73 -12.91
CA ASN A 136 -7.79 4.54 -12.05
C ASN A 136 -6.53 3.70 -12.34
N TYR A 137 -5.40 4.34 -12.61
CA TYR A 137 -4.15 3.68 -12.96
C TYR A 137 -3.21 3.56 -11.74
N PHE A 138 -2.60 2.38 -11.58
CA PHE A 138 -1.66 2.03 -10.50
C PHE A 138 -0.52 3.06 -10.32
N GLY A 139 -0.12 3.77 -11.37
CA GLY A 139 0.94 4.79 -11.34
C GLY A 139 0.49 6.21 -10.91
N ALA A 140 -0.78 6.44 -10.59
CA ALA A 140 -1.28 7.77 -10.22
C ALA A 140 -1.11 8.11 -8.72
N ALA A 141 -0.71 7.14 -7.90
CA ALA A 141 -0.80 7.23 -6.45
C ALA A 141 0.47 7.78 -5.77
N GLY A 142 1.48 8.24 -6.54
CA GLY A 142 2.59 9.08 -6.05
C GLY A 142 3.64 8.39 -5.16
N TRP A 143 3.31 7.31 -4.47
CA TRP A 143 4.21 6.51 -3.62
C TRP A 143 5.09 5.50 -4.38
N ASP A 144 4.87 5.33 -5.68
CA ASP A 144 5.49 4.30 -6.54
C ASP A 144 6.45 4.90 -7.60
N ASN A 145 7.06 6.05 -7.28
CA ASN A 145 7.86 6.90 -8.19
C ASN A 145 9.33 7.10 -7.76
N LEU A 146 9.92 6.17 -7.01
CA LEU A 146 11.34 6.20 -6.68
C LEU A 146 12.18 5.79 -7.90
N CYS A 147 13.41 6.28 -8.06
CA CYS A 147 14.30 5.68 -9.04
C CYS A 147 14.70 4.26 -8.61
N ALA A 148 15.28 3.46 -9.51
CA ALA A 148 15.61 2.06 -9.20
C ALA A 148 16.56 1.93 -8.00
N ASP A 149 17.48 2.88 -7.85
CA ASP A 149 18.49 2.90 -6.78
C ASP A 149 17.87 3.29 -5.44
N ASP A 150 17.05 4.34 -5.38
CA ASP A 150 16.36 4.78 -4.16
C ASP A 150 15.43 3.68 -3.60
N TRP A 151 14.77 2.94 -4.48
CA TRP A 151 13.95 1.79 -4.08
C TRP A 151 14.80 0.65 -3.52
N ALA A 152 15.93 0.35 -4.15
CA ALA A 152 16.84 -0.69 -3.67
C ALA A 152 17.44 -0.32 -2.30
N GLU A 153 17.75 0.95 -2.07
CA GLU A 153 18.21 1.45 -0.78
C GLU A 153 17.13 1.34 0.30
N SER A 154 15.90 1.78 0.00
CA SER A 154 14.76 1.64 0.91
C SER A 154 14.47 0.17 1.27
N MET A 155 14.53 -0.72 0.28
CA MET A 155 14.37 -2.16 0.50
C MET A 155 15.56 -2.76 1.29
N ASN A 156 16.77 -2.26 1.07
CA ASN A 156 17.95 -2.66 1.84
C ASN A 156 17.78 -2.30 3.33
N GLU A 157 17.31 -1.10 3.66
CA GLU A 157 17.01 -0.71 5.05
C GLU A 157 15.89 -1.57 5.65
N PHE A 158 14.83 -1.79 4.88
CA PHE A 158 13.72 -2.66 5.27
C PHE A 158 14.19 -4.08 5.63
N PHE A 159 15.03 -4.69 4.80
CA PHE A 159 15.54 -6.03 5.09
C PHE A 159 16.47 -6.07 6.30
N GLY A 160 17.18 -4.99 6.60
CA GLY A 160 17.97 -4.86 7.83
C GLY A 160 17.08 -4.92 9.07
N GLU A 161 16.02 -4.12 9.10
CA GLU A 161 15.05 -4.13 10.20
C GLU A 161 14.26 -5.44 10.27
N ALA A 162 13.85 -5.99 9.13
CA ALA A 162 13.19 -7.28 9.06
C ALA A 162 14.05 -8.40 9.64
N ALA A 163 15.34 -8.46 9.31
CA ALA A 163 16.27 -9.46 9.83
C ALA A 163 16.46 -9.33 11.36
N ARG A 164 16.43 -8.11 11.88
CA ARG A 164 16.51 -7.84 13.33
C ARG A 164 15.26 -8.34 14.08
N VAL A 165 14.06 -8.02 13.60
CA VAL A 165 12.81 -8.31 14.34
C VAL A 165 12.34 -9.76 14.17
N VAL A 166 12.60 -10.39 13.02
CA VAL A 166 12.22 -11.78 12.76
C VAL A 166 13.14 -12.71 13.53
N ARG A 167 12.59 -13.63 14.32
CA ARG A 167 13.41 -14.58 15.06
C ARG A 167 14.21 -15.49 14.13
N LYS A 168 15.30 -16.07 14.65
CA LYS A 168 15.99 -17.16 13.97
C LYS A 168 15.01 -18.30 13.64
N GLY A 169 15.01 -18.75 12.38
CA GLY A 169 14.07 -19.74 11.87
C GLY A 169 12.62 -19.22 11.72
N GLY A 170 12.41 -17.91 11.85
CA GLY A 170 11.16 -17.24 11.49
C GLY A 170 11.05 -17.08 9.97
N ALA A 171 9.83 -16.97 9.48
CA ALA A 171 9.53 -16.90 8.07
C ALA A 171 9.35 -15.46 7.60
N LEU A 172 9.70 -15.20 6.34
CA LEU A 172 9.43 -13.96 5.63
C LEU A 172 8.75 -14.29 4.30
N ILE A 173 7.56 -13.72 4.08
CA ILE A 173 6.82 -13.76 2.83
C ILE A 173 6.68 -12.33 2.31
N VAL A 174 7.21 -12.08 1.12
CA VAL A 174 7.12 -10.77 0.45
C VAL A 174 6.44 -10.96 -0.89
N PHE A 175 5.30 -10.30 -1.10
CA PHE A 175 4.70 -10.18 -2.43
C PHE A 175 5.45 -9.14 -3.24
N MET A 176 5.71 -9.43 -4.52
CA MET A 176 6.46 -8.53 -5.38
C MET A 176 6.20 -8.81 -6.87
N ALA A 177 6.40 -7.78 -7.70
CA ALA A 177 6.41 -7.96 -9.15
C ALA A 177 7.58 -8.86 -9.60
N VAL A 178 7.32 -9.78 -10.53
CA VAL A 178 8.31 -10.73 -11.07
C VAL A 178 9.62 -10.07 -11.49
N ILE A 179 9.54 -8.87 -12.09
CA ILE A 179 10.71 -8.14 -12.59
C ILE A 179 11.63 -7.58 -11.50
N LYS A 180 11.20 -7.55 -10.23
CA LYS A 180 11.97 -7.06 -9.08
C LYS A 180 12.57 -8.19 -8.24
N LEU A 181 12.25 -9.45 -8.53
CA LEU A 181 12.57 -10.57 -7.65
C LEU A 181 14.07 -10.82 -7.49
N GLU A 182 14.85 -10.71 -8.57
CA GLU A 182 16.30 -10.91 -8.51
C GLU A 182 16.95 -9.93 -7.53
N THR A 183 16.64 -8.63 -7.66
CA THR A 183 17.13 -7.59 -6.76
C THR A 183 16.63 -7.82 -5.34
N LEU A 184 15.33 -8.11 -5.17
CA LEU A 184 14.73 -8.37 -3.87
C LEU A 184 15.42 -9.53 -3.12
N ILE A 185 15.65 -10.64 -3.83
CA ILE A 185 16.31 -11.83 -3.27
C ILE A 185 17.75 -11.50 -2.85
N GLY A 186 18.50 -10.80 -3.69
CA GLY A 186 19.88 -10.40 -3.38
C GLY A 186 19.96 -9.50 -2.14
N LEU A 187 19.05 -8.53 -2.03
CA LEU A 187 18.98 -7.63 -0.86
C LEU A 187 18.61 -8.40 0.42
N ALA A 188 17.63 -9.29 0.37
CA ALA A 188 17.26 -10.11 1.53
C ALA A 188 18.43 -11.01 1.99
N GLN A 189 19.12 -11.67 1.06
CA GLN A 189 20.24 -12.57 1.36
C GLN A 189 21.42 -11.84 2.01
N LYS A 190 21.67 -10.58 1.63
CA LYS A 190 22.70 -9.73 2.24
C LYS A 190 22.49 -9.55 3.75
N HIS A 191 21.23 -9.61 4.21
CA HIS A 191 20.84 -9.44 5.61
C HIS A 191 20.59 -10.77 6.35
N GLY A 192 21.00 -11.91 5.80
CA GLY A 192 20.93 -13.21 6.48
C GLY A 192 19.70 -14.05 6.17
N PHE A 193 18.79 -13.56 5.31
CA PHE A 193 17.64 -14.35 4.87
C PHE A 193 18.04 -15.47 3.91
N TYR A 194 17.69 -16.71 4.25
CA TYR A 194 17.85 -17.86 3.36
C TYR A 194 16.64 -17.97 2.42
N TYR A 195 16.90 -17.79 1.12
CA TYR A 195 15.90 -18.00 0.07
C TYR A 195 15.44 -19.46 0.01
N LYS A 196 14.12 -19.68 0.11
CA LYS A 196 13.49 -21.00 0.01
C LYS A 196 12.93 -21.26 -1.38
N THR A 197 12.04 -20.37 -1.82
CA THR A 197 11.40 -20.48 -3.13
C THR A 197 10.74 -19.15 -3.52
N THR A 198 10.44 -19.03 -4.80
CA THR A 198 9.53 -18.04 -5.37
C THR A 198 8.29 -18.80 -5.81
N GLY A 199 7.14 -18.43 -5.27
CA GLY A 199 5.88 -18.99 -5.72
C GLY A 199 5.01 -18.00 -6.47
N ALA A 200 3.89 -18.51 -6.97
CA ALA A 200 2.91 -17.75 -7.73
C ALA A 200 1.54 -17.82 -7.05
N TRP A 201 0.92 -16.66 -6.88
CA TRP A 201 -0.51 -16.55 -6.65
C TRP A 201 -1.21 -16.36 -7.99
N HIS A 202 -2.09 -17.29 -8.37
CA HIS A 202 -2.95 -17.19 -9.54
C HIS A 202 -4.34 -16.66 -9.17
N LYS A 203 -4.74 -15.59 -9.84
CA LYS A 203 -6.05 -14.94 -9.69
C LYS A 203 -7.04 -15.61 -10.64
N LEU A 204 -8.11 -16.17 -10.11
CA LEU A 204 -9.15 -16.85 -10.91
C LEU A 204 -10.01 -15.92 -11.76
N ASN A 205 -10.17 -14.67 -11.33
CA ASN A 205 -11.01 -13.66 -11.97
C ASN A 205 -10.24 -12.34 -12.16
N PRO A 206 -9.11 -12.37 -12.90
CA PRO A 206 -8.32 -11.17 -13.16
C PRO A 206 -9.13 -10.21 -14.05
N MET A 207 -8.88 -8.91 -13.93
CA MET A 207 -9.56 -7.92 -14.75
C MET A 207 -9.22 -8.15 -16.24
N PRO A 208 -10.21 -8.36 -17.14
CA PRO A 208 -9.97 -8.71 -18.54
C PRO A 208 -9.58 -7.48 -19.39
N ARG A 209 -8.50 -6.77 -19.02
CA ARG A 209 -8.03 -5.60 -19.77
C ARG A 209 -7.22 -6.04 -20.99
N ASN A 210 -7.50 -5.43 -22.14
CA ASN A 210 -6.72 -5.60 -23.37
C ASN A 210 -6.49 -7.07 -23.76
N MET A 211 -7.44 -7.95 -23.45
CA MET A 211 -7.29 -9.41 -23.59
C MET A 211 -7.06 -9.88 -25.04
N ASN A 212 -7.37 -9.03 -26.02
CA ASN A 212 -7.14 -9.30 -27.44
C ASN A 212 -5.79 -8.73 -27.95
N LEU A 213 -5.02 -8.06 -27.09
CA LEU A 213 -3.76 -7.40 -27.45
C LEU A 213 -2.54 -8.03 -26.79
N HIS A 214 -2.69 -8.62 -25.61
CA HIS A 214 -1.62 -9.29 -24.87
C HIS A 214 -2.17 -10.24 -23.80
N PHE A 215 -1.29 -11.03 -23.17
CA PHE A 215 -1.63 -11.88 -22.04
C PHE A 215 -2.22 -11.07 -20.87
N ILE A 216 -3.28 -11.58 -20.26
CA ILE A 216 -3.83 -11.00 -19.03
C ILE A 216 -2.88 -11.32 -17.88
N ASN A 217 -2.44 -10.31 -17.14
CA ASN A 217 -1.67 -10.54 -15.92
C ASN A 217 -2.59 -11.13 -14.83
N SER A 218 -2.57 -12.45 -14.70
CA SER A 218 -3.35 -13.20 -13.71
C SER A 218 -2.52 -13.67 -12.52
N THR A 219 -1.20 -13.50 -12.56
CA THR A 219 -0.31 -13.96 -11.48
C THR A 219 0.36 -12.80 -10.74
N GLU A 220 0.63 -13.03 -9.46
CA GLU A 220 1.56 -12.23 -8.65
C GLU A 220 2.56 -13.17 -7.97
N SER A 221 3.80 -12.73 -7.81
CA SER A 221 4.82 -13.54 -7.15
C SER A 221 4.86 -13.26 -5.66
N TRP A 222 5.17 -14.31 -4.90
CA TRP A 222 5.56 -14.20 -3.50
C TRP A 222 6.90 -14.90 -3.33
N VAL A 223 7.74 -14.38 -2.45
CA VAL A 223 9.06 -14.95 -2.15
C VAL A 223 9.09 -15.39 -0.70
N TYR A 224 9.52 -16.62 -0.47
CA TYR A 224 9.65 -17.21 0.85
C TYR A 224 11.12 -17.26 1.27
N PHE A 225 11.40 -16.67 2.44
CA PHE A 225 12.69 -16.76 3.11
C PHE A 225 12.56 -17.28 4.55
N VAL A 226 13.68 -17.75 5.09
CA VAL A 226 13.84 -18.08 6.50
C VAL A 226 14.99 -17.26 7.08
N ASN A 227 14.80 -16.63 8.24
CA ASN A 227 15.83 -15.78 8.84
C ASN A 227 16.91 -16.60 9.57
N ASP A 228 18.20 -16.37 9.27
CA ASP A 228 19.38 -16.95 9.93
C ASP A 228 19.33 -18.47 10.15
N ALA A 229 18.57 -19.17 9.31
CA ALA A 229 18.37 -20.61 9.35
C ALA A 229 17.91 -21.12 7.99
N LYS A 230 17.97 -22.44 7.79
CA LYS A 230 17.50 -23.09 6.55
C LYS A 230 16.08 -23.63 6.63
N THR A 231 15.58 -23.77 7.86
CA THR A 231 14.28 -24.36 8.20
C THR A 231 13.64 -23.59 9.36
N GLY A 232 12.32 -23.70 9.45
CA GLY A 232 11.50 -23.03 10.45
C GLY A 232 10.16 -23.77 10.60
N THR A 233 9.16 -23.10 11.15
CA THR A 233 7.80 -23.62 11.23
C THR A 233 7.25 -23.90 9.83
N PHE A 234 6.76 -25.11 9.59
CA PHE A 234 6.14 -25.49 8.32
C PHE A 234 5.07 -26.57 8.56
N ASN A 235 3.82 -26.13 8.71
CA ASN A 235 2.68 -26.96 9.06
C ASN A 235 2.01 -27.50 7.80
N ASN A 236 2.50 -28.63 7.29
CA ASN A 236 1.98 -29.27 6.08
C ASN A 236 1.25 -30.59 6.34
N ASP A 237 1.15 -31.04 7.60
CA ASP A 237 0.52 -32.31 7.98
C ASP A 237 1.02 -33.52 7.15
N GLY A 238 2.31 -33.51 6.78
CA GLY A 238 2.91 -34.55 5.94
C GLY A 238 2.53 -34.49 4.45
N LYS A 239 1.78 -33.47 4.02
CA LYS A 239 1.38 -33.27 2.61
C LYS A 239 2.39 -32.43 1.85
N ALA A 240 2.54 -32.69 0.56
CA ALA A 240 3.28 -31.80 -0.33
C ALA A 240 2.46 -30.53 -0.56
N LEU A 241 3.04 -29.38 -0.24
CA LEU A 241 2.50 -28.06 -0.60
C LEU A 241 3.34 -27.51 -1.76
N HIS A 242 2.67 -27.04 -2.80
CA HIS A 242 3.34 -26.48 -3.97
C HIS A 242 3.55 -24.97 -3.79
N ASP A 243 4.49 -24.42 -4.53
CA ASP A 243 4.76 -22.98 -4.64
C ASP A 243 3.73 -22.26 -5.55
N PHE A 244 2.50 -22.76 -5.56
CA PHE A 244 1.40 -22.25 -6.34
C PHE A 244 0.14 -22.21 -5.49
N TYR A 245 -0.49 -21.04 -5.41
CA TYR A 245 -1.76 -20.86 -4.71
C TYR A 245 -2.77 -20.17 -5.63
N GLU A 246 -4.00 -20.65 -5.62
CA GLU A 246 -5.05 -20.15 -6.50
C GLU A 246 -6.26 -19.69 -5.68
N THR A 247 -6.69 -18.44 -5.90
CA THR A 247 -7.93 -17.91 -5.33
C THR A 247 -8.46 -16.77 -6.21
N SER A 248 -9.70 -16.37 -5.98
CA SER A 248 -10.26 -15.17 -6.60
C SER A 248 -9.60 -13.90 -6.05
N VAL A 249 -9.74 -12.78 -6.76
CA VAL A 249 -9.46 -11.46 -6.20
C VAL A 249 -10.39 -11.18 -5.03
N THR A 250 -9.98 -10.26 -4.16
CA THR A 250 -10.67 -9.91 -2.92
C THR A 250 -12.17 -9.66 -3.13
N PRO A 251 -13.04 -10.43 -2.44
CA PRO A 251 -14.48 -10.35 -2.61
C PRO A 251 -15.03 -9.01 -2.10
N LYS A 252 -16.24 -8.65 -2.53
CA LYS A 252 -16.89 -7.38 -2.13
C LYS A 252 -17.15 -7.31 -0.62
N SER A 253 -17.44 -8.43 0.02
CA SER A 253 -17.66 -8.53 1.48
C SER A 253 -16.44 -8.08 2.27
N GLU A 254 -15.23 -8.37 1.79
CA GLU A 254 -13.98 -7.94 2.43
C GLU A 254 -13.68 -6.44 2.24
N LYS A 255 -14.50 -5.72 1.47
CA LYS A 255 -14.38 -4.27 1.19
C LYS A 255 -15.48 -3.44 1.86
N GLU A 256 -16.19 -4.04 2.83
CA GLU A 256 -17.31 -3.41 3.53
C GLU A 256 -16.93 -2.07 4.19
N TYR A 257 -15.73 -2.01 4.76
CA TYR A 257 -15.24 -0.85 5.51
C TYR A 257 -14.48 0.18 4.67
N GLY A 258 -14.25 -0.09 3.37
CA GLY A 258 -13.54 0.81 2.47
C GLY A 258 -12.86 0.07 1.32
N LYS A 259 -12.49 0.83 0.27
CA LYS A 259 -11.77 0.28 -0.89
C LYS A 259 -10.27 0.55 -0.76
N HIS A 260 -9.50 -0.50 -0.52
CA HIS A 260 -8.06 -0.46 -0.78
C HIS A 260 -7.78 -1.02 -2.19
N PRO A 261 -7.06 -0.28 -3.06
CA PRO A 261 -6.91 -0.64 -4.48
C PRO A 261 -6.20 -1.99 -4.69
N THR A 262 -5.30 -2.36 -3.78
CA THR A 262 -4.46 -3.57 -3.85
C THR A 262 -4.71 -4.57 -2.72
N GLN A 263 -5.90 -4.54 -2.10
CA GLN A 263 -6.22 -5.48 -1.02
C GLN A 263 -6.06 -6.93 -1.49
N LYS A 264 -5.26 -7.71 -0.76
CA LYS A 264 -5.12 -9.16 -0.94
C LYS A 264 -6.24 -9.92 -0.23
N PRO A 265 -6.73 -11.06 -0.78
CA PRO A 265 -7.78 -11.85 -0.15
C PRO A 265 -7.33 -12.41 1.20
N VAL A 266 -8.21 -12.45 2.19
CA VAL A 266 -7.90 -13.08 3.50
C VAL A 266 -7.56 -14.56 3.35
N GLU A 267 -8.21 -15.28 2.43
CA GLU A 267 -7.92 -16.69 2.13
C GLU A 267 -6.44 -16.93 1.76
N LEU A 268 -5.85 -16.02 0.97
CA LEU A 268 -4.44 -16.11 0.60
C LEU A 268 -3.54 -15.91 1.83
N MET A 269 -3.89 -14.97 2.71
CA MET A 269 -3.15 -14.72 3.95
C MET A 269 -3.29 -15.91 4.92
N ASP A 270 -4.48 -16.51 5.00
CA ASP A 270 -4.75 -17.69 5.80
C ASP A 270 -3.84 -18.86 5.46
N TYR A 271 -3.56 -19.05 4.17
CA TYR A 271 -2.62 -20.08 3.72
C TYR A 271 -1.23 -19.90 4.32
N PHE A 272 -0.65 -18.69 4.25
CA PHE A 272 0.68 -18.43 4.79
C PHE A 272 0.72 -18.44 6.31
N VAL A 273 -0.25 -17.78 6.97
CA VAL A 273 -0.33 -17.72 8.44
C VAL A 273 -0.44 -19.14 9.01
N ARG A 274 -1.33 -19.98 8.47
CA ARG A 274 -1.49 -21.36 8.94
C ARG A 274 -0.23 -22.20 8.75
N THR A 275 0.39 -22.07 7.58
CA THR A 275 1.54 -22.90 7.19
C THR A 275 2.80 -22.51 7.97
N LEU A 276 3.00 -21.23 8.26
CA LEU A 276 4.29 -20.71 8.74
C LEU A 276 4.28 -20.27 10.20
N THR A 277 3.16 -20.42 10.93
CA THR A 277 3.05 -20.05 12.35
C THR A 277 2.23 -21.04 13.16
N ASN A 278 2.38 -21.00 14.49
CA ASN A 278 1.55 -21.69 15.48
C ASN A 278 0.67 -20.69 16.26
N PRO A 279 -0.40 -21.15 16.93
CA PRO A 279 -1.18 -20.27 17.82
C PRO A 279 -0.30 -19.54 18.85
N GLY A 280 -0.61 -18.26 19.11
CA GLY A 280 0.15 -17.39 20.01
C GLY A 280 1.39 -16.72 19.41
N ASN A 281 1.85 -17.18 18.23
CA ASN A 281 2.96 -16.55 17.50
C ASN A 281 2.60 -15.16 16.99
N ILE A 282 3.63 -14.36 16.71
CA ILE A 282 3.51 -12.98 16.24
C ILE A 282 3.66 -12.93 14.71
N VAL A 283 2.64 -12.41 14.03
CA VAL A 283 2.68 -12.05 12.62
C VAL A 283 2.90 -10.54 12.50
N LEU A 284 3.87 -10.12 11.68
CA LEU A 284 4.14 -8.71 11.37
C LEU A 284 3.79 -8.42 9.91
N ASP A 285 3.09 -7.31 9.68
CA ASP A 285 2.92 -6.71 8.35
C ASP A 285 3.27 -5.21 8.41
N PRO A 286 4.47 -4.81 7.95
CA PRO A 286 4.93 -3.44 7.96
C PRO A 286 4.30 -2.56 6.87
N PHE A 287 3.53 -3.15 5.96
CA PHE A 287 2.80 -2.48 4.89
C PHE A 287 1.35 -2.98 4.89
N MET A 288 0.68 -2.93 6.06
CA MET A 288 -0.54 -3.70 6.30
C MET A 288 -1.72 -3.32 5.40
N GLY A 289 -1.74 -2.10 4.85
CA GLY A 289 -2.85 -1.57 4.08
C GLY A 289 -4.16 -1.72 4.85
N SER A 290 -5.15 -2.32 4.20
CA SER A 290 -6.44 -2.63 4.83
C SER A 290 -6.41 -3.74 5.91
N GLY A 291 -5.27 -4.34 6.24
CA GLY A 291 -5.13 -5.28 7.36
C GLY A 291 -5.55 -6.72 7.11
N SER A 292 -5.48 -7.24 5.87
CA SER A 292 -5.88 -8.63 5.57
C SER A 292 -5.04 -9.69 6.32
N SER A 293 -3.73 -9.46 6.45
CA SER A 293 -2.81 -10.28 7.26
C SER A 293 -3.21 -10.31 8.74
N GLY A 294 -3.63 -9.16 9.29
CA GLY A 294 -4.09 -9.02 10.66
C GLY A 294 -5.41 -9.72 10.95
N VAL A 295 -6.38 -9.64 10.01
CA VAL A 295 -7.65 -10.40 10.10
C VAL A 295 -7.37 -11.91 10.15
N SER A 296 -6.46 -12.39 9.29
CA SER A 296 -6.04 -13.79 9.26
C SER A 296 -5.37 -14.22 10.56
N ALA A 297 -4.36 -13.47 11.02
CA ALA A 297 -3.64 -13.74 12.26
C ALA A 297 -4.59 -13.82 13.46
N LYS A 298 -5.47 -12.82 13.62
CA LYS A 298 -6.48 -12.79 14.69
C LYS A 298 -7.41 -14.00 14.62
N GLY A 299 -7.95 -14.31 13.43
CA GLY A 299 -8.88 -15.43 13.22
C GLY A 299 -8.29 -16.79 13.57
N MET A 300 -6.96 -16.93 13.50
CA MET A 300 -6.23 -18.15 13.86
C MET A 300 -5.60 -18.10 15.26
N GLY A 301 -5.91 -17.11 16.09
CA GLY A 301 -5.35 -17.00 17.44
C GLY A 301 -3.84 -16.70 17.47
N ARG A 302 -3.32 -15.99 16.45
CA ARG A 302 -1.98 -15.39 16.46
C ARG A 302 -2.07 -13.95 16.95
N LYS A 303 -0.96 -13.46 17.49
CA LYS A 303 -0.77 -12.03 17.74
C LYS A 303 -0.41 -11.35 16.42
N PHE A 304 -0.70 -10.07 16.31
CA PHE A 304 -0.43 -9.31 15.10
C PHE A 304 0.19 -7.95 15.42
N ILE A 305 1.17 -7.56 14.61
CA ILE A 305 1.72 -6.20 14.55
C ILE A 305 1.50 -5.70 13.12
N GLY A 306 0.77 -4.60 12.95
CA GLY A 306 0.52 -3.98 11.66
C GLY A 306 1.00 -2.54 11.63
N ILE A 307 1.71 -2.14 10.59
CA ILE A 307 2.15 -0.76 10.37
C ILE A 307 1.57 -0.28 9.05
N GLU A 308 0.98 0.92 9.06
CA GLU A 308 0.43 1.57 7.87
C GLU A 308 0.70 3.07 7.92
N LEU A 309 1.20 3.63 6.82
CA LEU A 309 1.50 5.05 6.70
C LEU A 309 0.24 5.88 6.46
N ASP A 310 -0.67 5.39 5.62
CA ASP A 310 -1.91 6.07 5.25
C ASP A 310 -2.99 5.92 6.33
N GLU A 311 -3.45 7.04 6.88
CA GLU A 311 -4.43 7.08 7.97
C GLU A 311 -5.79 6.46 7.60
N ASP A 312 -6.23 6.63 6.35
CA ASP A 312 -7.52 6.07 5.92
C ASP A 312 -7.44 4.52 5.85
N TYR A 313 -6.31 3.99 5.37
CA TYR A 313 -6.08 2.54 5.35
C TYR A 313 -5.88 1.95 6.75
N PHE A 314 -5.18 2.69 7.61
CA PHE A 314 -5.06 2.36 9.03
C PHE A 314 -6.43 2.23 9.68
N ASP A 315 -7.32 3.22 9.50
CA ASP A 315 -8.67 3.20 10.06
C ASP A 315 -9.52 2.04 9.54
N ILE A 316 -9.39 1.69 8.26
CA ILE A 316 -10.04 0.49 7.69
C ILE A 316 -9.53 -0.77 8.41
N ALA A 317 -8.23 -0.89 8.62
CA ALA A 317 -7.63 -2.03 9.30
C ALA A 317 -8.13 -2.14 10.76
N VAL A 318 -8.21 -1.02 11.48
CA VAL A 318 -8.74 -0.94 12.85
C VAL A 318 -10.18 -1.44 12.91
N GLN A 319 -11.03 -1.01 11.97
CA GLN A 319 -12.44 -1.45 11.88
C GLN A 319 -12.54 -2.96 11.58
N ARG A 320 -11.79 -3.45 10.59
CA ARG A 320 -11.78 -4.88 10.21
C ARG A 320 -11.30 -5.78 11.34
N MET A 321 -10.34 -5.32 12.14
CA MET A 321 -9.83 -6.06 13.30
C MET A 321 -10.67 -5.84 14.56
N GLY A 322 -11.66 -4.94 14.54
CA GLY A 322 -12.54 -4.67 15.68
C GLY A 322 -11.79 -4.16 16.91
N VAL A 323 -10.76 -3.34 16.70
CA VAL A 323 -9.90 -2.76 17.76
C VAL A 323 -10.08 -1.25 17.91
N ASN A 324 -11.25 -0.74 17.50
CA ASN A 324 -11.64 0.67 17.65
C ASN A 324 -11.40 1.18 19.09
N LYS A 325 -11.03 2.47 19.23
CA LYS A 325 -10.80 3.14 20.52
C LYS A 325 -12.01 3.06 21.43
#